data_AF-A0A2V5KFR0-F1
#
_entry.id   AF-A0A2V5KFR0-F1
#
_cell.length_a   1.000
_cell.length_b   1.000
_cell.length_c   1.000
_cell.angle_alpha   90.00
_cell.angle_beta   90.00
_cell.angle_gamma   90.00
#
_symmetry.space_group_name_H-M   'P 1'
#
loop_
_entity.id
_entity.type
_entity.pdbx_description
1 polymer ?
#
loop_
_entity_poly.entity_id
_entity_poly.type
_entity_poly.pdbx_seq_one_letter_code
_entity_poly.pdbx_strand_id
1 'polypeptide(L)' 'MKKIGILFGQEHSFPPAFVERVNQKTSGKEIVAEFVRIDKVIQGEPCGYDVVIDRISQDVPFYRAWLNNAALTGTAVVN' A
#
# COMPACT_ATOMS: atom_id res chain seq x y z
N MET A 1 10.67 3.81 10.56
CA MET A 1 10.64 4.13 9.12
C MET A 1 9.21 3.97 8.66
N LYS A 2 8.57 5.02 8.14
CA LYS A 2 7.19 4.95 7.68
C LYS A 2 7.12 4.32 6.30
N LYS A 3 6.10 3.51 6.06
CA LYS A 3 5.91 2.76 4.81
C LYS A 3 4.65 3.19 4.08
N ILE A 4 4.83 3.48 2.80
CA ILE A 4 3.75 3.73 1.85
C ILE A 4 3.70 2.55 0.88
N GLY A 5 2.61 1.78 0.94
CA GLY A 5 2.34 0.71 -0.01
C GLY A 5 1.53 1.24 -1.19
N ILE A 6 1.88 0.89 -2.42
CA ILE A 6 0.95 1.01 -3.57
C ILE A 6 0.43 -0.36 -3.98
N LEU A 7 -0.89 -0.52 -3.94
CA LEU A 7 -1.61 -1.74 -4.33
C LEU A 7 -2.20 -1.54 -5.72
N PHE A 8 -1.81 -2.37 -6.68
CA PHE A 8 -2.19 -2.24 -8.09
C PHE A 8 -2.26 -3.60 -8.78
N GLY A 9 -2.95 -3.65 -9.93
CA GLY A 9 -3.04 -4.83 -10.77
C GLY A 9 -1.94 -4.89 -11.83
N GLN A 10 -2.33 -4.99 -13.10
CA GLN A 10 -1.41 -5.10 -14.25
C GLN A 10 -0.91 -3.74 -14.78
N GLU A 11 -1.01 -2.68 -13.99
CA GLU A 11 -0.50 -1.37 -14.39
C GLU A 11 1.02 -1.30 -14.17
N HIS A 12 1.77 -0.88 -15.18
CA HIS A 12 3.24 -0.93 -15.17
C HIS A 12 3.92 0.43 -15.39
N SER A 13 3.17 1.49 -15.66
CA SER A 13 3.72 2.84 -15.87
C SER A 13 3.70 3.67 -14.58
N PHE A 14 2.53 3.80 -13.95
CA PHE A 14 2.33 4.69 -12.81
C PHE A 14 2.92 4.16 -11.48
N PRO A 15 2.65 2.91 -11.04
CA PRO A 15 3.10 2.43 -9.73
C PRO A 15 4.62 2.44 -9.55
N PRO A 16 5.44 2.01 -10.54
CA PRO A 16 6.90 2.14 -10.43
C PRO A 16 7.34 3.61 -10.34
N ALA A 17 6.77 4.48 -11.18
CA ALA A 17 7.10 5.91 -11.18
C ALA A 17 6.73 6.61 -9.86
N PHE A 18 5.60 6.22 -9.25
CA PHE A 18 5.18 6.72 -7.94
C PHE A 18 6.19 6.34 -6.86
N VAL A 19 6.56 5.06 -6.78
CA VAL A 19 7.55 4.55 -5.82
C VAL A 19 8.88 5.27 -5.97
N GLU A 20 9.37 5.37 -7.21
CA GLU A 20 10.62 6.08 -7.50
C GLU A 20 10.54 7.54 -7.05
N ARG A 21 9.47 8.25 -7.40
CA ARG A 21 9.31 9.67 -7.10
C ARG A 21 9.24 9.94 -5.60
N VAL A 22 8.55 9.11 -4.83
CA VAL A 22 8.48 9.24 -3.36
C VAL A 22 9.84 8.99 -2.74
N ASN A 23 10.53 7.93 -3.16
CA ASN A 23 11.84 7.57 -2.61
C ASN A 23 12.91 8.62 -2.96
N GLN A 24 12.85 9.22 -4.15
CA GLN A 24 13.70 10.37 -4.50
C GLN A 24 13.44 11.58 -3.59
N LYS A 25 12.17 11.94 -3.35
CA LYS A 25 11.80 13.10 -2.51
C LYS A 25 12.21 12.94 -1.06
N THR A 26 12.19 11.71 -0.56
CA THR A 26 12.44 11.38 0.85
C THR A 26 13.87 10.90 1.10
N SER A 27 14.65 10.69 0.04
CA SER A 27 15.96 10.03 0.07
C SER A 27 15.95 8.67 0.79
N GLY A 28 14.78 8.02 0.90
CA GLY A 28 14.60 6.71 1.54
C GLY A 28 14.94 6.65 3.03
N LYS A 29 15.06 7.78 3.75
CA LYS A 29 15.50 7.78 5.16
C LYS A 29 14.35 7.53 6.13
N GLU A 30 13.34 8.40 6.12
CA GLU A 30 12.24 8.39 7.09
C GLU A 30 10.97 7.76 6.55
N ILE A 31 10.78 7.85 5.23
CA ILE A 31 9.63 7.35 4.50
C ILE A 31 10.17 6.52 3.32
N VAL A 32 9.56 5.36 3.11
CA VAL A 32 9.82 4.52 1.94
C VAL A 32 8.49 4.17 1.27
N ALA A 33 8.47 4.27 -0.05
CA ALA A 33 7.41 3.71 -0.87
C ALA A 33 7.85 2.37 -1.46
N GLU A 34 6.94 1.41 -1.47
CA GLU A 34 7.13 0.10 -2.08
C GLU A 34 5.82 -0.47 -2.62
N PHE A 35 5.91 -1.51 -3.45
CA PHE A 35 4.72 -2.26 -3.85
C PHE A 35 4.18 -3.02 -2.66
N VAL A 36 2.85 -3.02 -2.49
CA VAL A 36 2.21 -3.81 -1.44
C VAL A 36 2.54 -5.28 -1.64
N ARG A 37 3.04 -5.92 -0.58
CA ARG A 37 3.24 -7.37 -0.51
C ARG A 37 2.29 -7.95 0.53
N ILE A 38 1.47 -8.91 0.12
CA ILE A 38 0.53 -9.61 1.00
C ILE A 38 0.97 -11.07 1.05
N ASP A 39 1.48 -11.49 2.20
CA ASP A 39 1.86 -12.89 2.46
C ASP A 39 0.68 -13.64 3.08
N LYS A 40 0.24 -13.19 4.26
CA LYS A 40 -0.95 -13.69 4.95
C LYS A 40 -1.81 -12.53 5.45
N VAL A 41 -3.09 -12.80 5.62
CA VAL A 41 -4.05 -11.87 6.23
C VAL A 41 -4.58 -12.50 7.51
N ILE A 42 -4.33 -11.85 8.64
CA ILE A 42 -4.89 -12.24 9.93
C ILE A 42 -5.82 -11.11 10.36
N GLN A 43 -7.05 -11.46 10.71
CA GLN A 43 -8.06 -10.49 11.10
C GLN A 43 -7.61 -9.73 12.36
N GLY A 44 -7.67 -8.40 12.29
CA GLY A 44 -7.28 -7.53 13.40
C GLY A 44 -5.77 -7.30 13.53
N GLU A 45 -4.94 -7.91 12.67
CA GLU A 45 -3.51 -7.63 12.66
C GLU A 45 -3.13 -6.53 11.66
N PRO A 46 -2.24 -5.60 12.06
CA PRO A 46 -1.71 -4.57 11.16
C PRO A 46 -0.97 -5.18 9.97
N CYS A 47 -1.17 -4.59 8.78
CA CYS A 47 -0.49 -5.04 7.55
C CYS A 47 0.96 -4.54 7.42
N GLY A 48 1.41 -3.70 8.36
CA GLY A 48 2.77 -3.14 8.40
C GLY A 48 3.00 -1.90 7.53
N TYR A 49 1.97 -1.39 6.85
CA TYR A 49 2.00 -0.13 6.12
C TYR A 49 1.33 0.99 6.92
N ASP A 50 1.92 2.18 6.93
CA ASP A 50 1.31 3.38 7.51
C ASP A 50 0.27 3.99 6.56
N VAL A 51 0.55 3.92 5.26
CA VAL A 51 -0.33 4.38 4.18
C VAL A 51 -0.41 3.32 3.09
N VAL A 52 -1.60 3.07 2.56
CA VAL A 52 -1.79 2.27 1.34
C VAL A 52 -2.55 3.09 0.30
N ILE A 53 -1.97 3.16 -0.91
CA ILE A 53 -2.60 3.69 -2.10
C ILE A 53 -3.32 2.55 -2.82
N ASP A 54 -4.64 2.65 -2.93
CA ASP A 54 -5.51 1.65 -3.55
C ASP A 54 -5.79 1.99 -5.02
N ARG A 55 -5.31 1.15 -5.93
CA ARG A 55 -5.55 1.29 -7.38
C ARG A 55 -6.27 0.10 -8.00
N ILE A 56 -6.82 -0.83 -7.21
CA ILE A 56 -7.36 -2.11 -7.73
C ILE A 56 -8.51 -2.72 -6.92
N SER A 57 -8.90 -2.16 -5.76
CA SER A 57 -9.94 -2.77 -4.94
C SER A 57 -11.34 -2.74 -5.58
N GLN A 58 -11.54 -1.95 -6.63
CA GLN A 58 -12.78 -1.97 -7.42
C GLN A 58 -12.96 -3.30 -8.17
N ASP A 59 -11.87 -3.93 -8.58
CA ASP A 59 -11.89 -5.10 -9.48
C ASP A 59 -11.85 -6.43 -8.72
N VAL A 60 -11.18 -6.48 -7.57
CA VAL A 60 -10.99 -7.74 -6.81
C VAL A 60 -11.49 -7.61 -5.38
N PRO A 61 -12.56 -8.32 -5.00
CA PRO A 61 -13.16 -8.23 -3.65
C PRO A 61 -12.19 -8.52 -2.50
N PHE A 62 -11.21 -9.41 -2.71
CA PHE A 62 -10.16 -9.71 -1.71
C PHE A 62 -9.42 -8.45 -1.26
N TYR A 63 -9.01 -7.59 -2.20
CA TYR A 63 -8.26 -6.38 -1.88
C TYR A 63 -9.10 -5.38 -1.08
N ARG A 64 -10.40 -5.27 -1.37
CA ARG A 64 -11.31 -4.45 -0.57
C ARG A 64 -11.39 -4.95 0.88
N ALA A 65 -11.55 -6.25 1.08
CA ALA A 65 -11.58 -6.83 2.42
C ALA A 65 -10.24 -6.63 3.16
N TRP A 66 -9.12 -6.80 2.47
CA TRP A 66 -7.79 -6.56 3.04
C TRP A 66 -7.56 -5.09 3.42
N LEU A 67 -7.94 -4.14 2.56
CA LEU A 67 -7.86 -2.70 2.84
C LEU A 67 -8.74 -2.29 4.02
N ASN A 68 -9.93 -2.89 4.16
CA ASN A 68 -10.78 -2.68 5.33
C ASN A 68 -10.09 -3.14 6.62
N ASN A 69 -9.45 -4.32 6.61
CA ASN A 69 -8.65 -4.77 7.77
C ASN A 69 -7.50 -3.79 8.06
N ALA A 70 -6.74 -3.39 7.02
CA ALA A 70 -5.65 -2.44 7.17
C ALA A 70 -6.14 -1.12 7.81
N ALA A 71 -7.22 -0.54 7.29
CA ALA A 71 -7.83 0.68 7.82
C ALA A 71 -8.26 0.54 9.29
N LEU A 72 -8.91 -0.57 9.64
CA LEU A 72 -9.33 -0.86 11.01
C LEU A 72 -8.16 -1.00 11.99
N THR A 73 -6.98 -1.38 11.48
CA THR A 73 -5.76 -1.60 12.28
C THR A 73 -4.77 -0.43 12.24
N GLY A 74 -5.17 0.72 11.69
CA GLY A 74 -4.41 1.98 11.78
C GLY A 74 -3.67 2.40 10.51
N THR A 75 -3.79 1.67 9.41
CA THR A 75 -3.26 2.10 8.10
C THR A 75 -4.18 3.15 7.48
N ALA A 76 -3.63 4.27 7.00
CA ALA A 76 -4.39 5.22 6.19
C ALA A 76 -4.55 4.67 4.76
N VAL A 77 -5.80 4.52 4.29
CA VAL A 77 -6.08 4.06 2.92
C VAL A 77 -6.50 5.26 2.07
N VAL A 78 -5.87 5.41 0.90
CA VAL A 78 -6.15 6.47 -0.08
C VAL A 78 -6.52 5.82 -1.42
N ASN A 79 -7.69 6.13 -1.96
CA ASN A 79 -8.17 5.64 -3.26
C ASN A 79 -8.05 6.74 -4.33
#